data_AF-A0A7C3DPQ0-F1
#
_entry.id   AF-A0A7C3DPQ0-F1
#
_cell.length_a   1.000
_cell.length_b   1.000
_cell.length_c   1.000
_cell.angle_alpha   90.00
_cell.angle_beta   90.00
_cell.angle_gamma   90.00
#
_symmetry.space_group_name_H-M   'P 1'
#
loop_
_entity.id
_entity.type
_entity.pdbx_description
1 polymer ?
#
loop_
_entity_poly.entity_id
_entity_poly.type
_entity_poly.pdbx_seq_one_letter_code
_entity_poly.pdbx_strand_id
1 'polypeptide(L)' 'MNRKVLVILSNRFRPLDEPRYLEITCQEDGTILKERRLPRRPARPAYDEVWENDDARQSLDSCKSVKRHYKHPLLKPKK' A
#
# COMPACT_ATOMS: atom_id res chain seq x y z
N MET A 1 -1.97 18.72 4.03
CA MET A 1 -2.52 17.49 4.67
C MET A 1 -1.66 16.29 4.28
N ASN A 2 -1.39 15.36 5.20
CA ASN A 2 -0.56 14.19 4.88
C ASN A 2 -1.48 13.01 4.54
N ARG A 3 -1.18 12.32 3.44
CA ARG A 3 -1.90 11.12 3.02
C ARG A 3 -1.12 9.90 3.46
N LYS A 4 -1.81 8.95 4.11
CA LYS A 4 -1.25 7.63 4.39
C LYS A 4 -1.71 6.66 3.33
N VAL A 5 -0.77 6.12 2.58
CA VAL A 5 -0.99 5.13 1.54
C VAL A 5 -0.49 3.78 2.05
N LEU A 6 -1.33 2.76 1.99
CA LEU A 6 -0.91 1.38 2.17
C LEU A 6 -0.63 0.78 0.79
N VAL A 7 0.54 0.18 0.60
CA VAL A 7 0.85 -0.58 -0.60
C VAL A 7 1.00 -2.05 -0.25
N ILE A 8 0.22 -2.87 -0.94
CA ILE A 8 0.20 -4.32 -0.80
C ILE A 8 0.99 -4.88 -1.98
N LEU A 9 2.11 -5.53 -1.69
CA LEU A 9 2.97 -6.17 -2.66
C LEU A 9 2.68 -7.67 -2.64
N SER A 10 1.88 -8.10 -3.58
CA SER A 10 1.48 -9.50 -3.79
C SER A 10 2.25 -10.08 -4.96
N ASN A 11 2.37 -11.41 -5.01
CA ASN A 11 2.98 -12.11 -6.13
C ASN A 11 1.93 -12.90 -6.90
N ARG A 12 1.58 -12.46 -8.11
CA ARG A 12 0.60 -13.16 -8.95
C ARG A 12 1.01 -14.61 -9.28
N PHE A 13 2.31 -14.87 -9.39
CA PHE A 13 2.85 -16.20 -9.69
C PHE A 13 2.96 -17.09 -8.45
N ARG A 14 2.88 -16.52 -7.24
CA ARG A 14 2.88 -17.25 -5.97
C ARG A 14 1.79 -16.69 -5.05
N PRO A 15 0.51 -17.04 -5.28
CA PRO A 15 -0.61 -16.51 -4.49
C PRO A 15 -0.62 -16.99 -3.03
N LEU A 16 0.15 -18.04 -2.71
CA LEU A 16 0.32 -18.57 -1.35
C LEU A 16 1.40 -17.84 -0.55
N ASP A 17 2.25 -17.04 -1.21
CA ASP A 17 3.30 -16.27 -0.53
C ASP A 17 2.65 -15.10 0.22
N GLU A 18 3.10 -14.84 1.45
CA GLU A 18 2.50 -13.78 2.26
C GLU A 18 2.79 -12.40 1.63
N PRO A 19 1.76 -11.61 1.29
CA PRO A 19 1.97 -10.32 0.65
C PRO A 19 2.67 -9.37 1.61
N ARG A 20 3.56 -8.53 1.07
CA ARG A 20 4.27 -7.54 1.87
C ARG A 20 3.47 -6.25 1.95
N TYR A 21 3.52 -5.61 3.10
CA TYR A 21 2.79 -4.38 3.36
C TYR A 21 3.77 -3.22 3.53
N LEU A 22 3.61 -2.17 2.74
CA LEU A 22 4.36 -0.92 2.84
C LEU A 22 3.42 0.20 3.24
N GLU A 23 3.75 0.90 4.31
CA GLU A 23 3.09 2.12 4.71
C GLU A 23 3.90 3.30 4.20
N ILE A 24 3.27 4.10 3.34
CA ILE A 24 3.86 5.30 2.77
C ILE A 24 3.10 6.50 3.29
N THR A 25 3.83 7.46 3.84
CA THR A 25 3.28 8.78 4.18
C THR A 25 3.75 9.74 3.11
N CYS A 26 2.81 10.31 2.35
CA CYS A 26 3.08 11.30 1.33
C CYS A 26 2.38 12.63 1.62
N GLN A 27 2.95 13.71 1.09
CA GLN A 27 2.29 15.02 1.03
C GLN A 27 1.29 15.08 -0.12
N GLU A 28 0.51 16.16 -0.19
CA GLU A 28 -0.53 16.34 -1.21
C GLU A 28 0.03 16.49 -2.63
N ASP A 29 1.26 16.96 -2.76
CA ASP A 29 1.98 17.11 -4.03
C ASP A 29 2.52 15.77 -4.56
N GLY A 30 2.47 14.71 -3.74
CA GLY A 30 3.01 13.39 -4.08
C GLY A 30 4.42 13.13 -3.53
N THR A 31 5.06 14.09 -2.87
CA THR A 31 6.35 13.86 -2.20
C THR A 31 6.21 12.82 -1.10
N ILE A 32 7.03 11.76 -1.19
CA ILE A 32 7.10 10.70 -0.18
C ILE A 32 7.92 11.22 1.00
N LEU A 33 7.29 11.30 2.18
CA LEU A 33 7.96 11.72 3.42
C LEU A 33 8.56 10.55 4.19
N LYS A 34 7.86 9.41 4.17
CA LYS A 34 8.27 8.24 4.95
C LYS A 34 7.76 6.97 4.31
N GLU A 35 8.64 6.00 4.12
CA GLU A 35 8.31 4.63 3.79
C GLU A 35 8.58 3.74 5.02
N ARG A 36 7.63 2.88 5.36
CA ARG A 36 7.77 1.90 6.45
C ARG A 36 7.27 0.55 6.00
N ARG A 37 8.14 -0.46 6.10
CA ARG A 37 7.75 -1.88 5.93
C ARG A 37 6.96 -2.34 7.14
N LEU A 38 5.78 -2.90 6.89
CA LEU A 38 4.93 -3.51 7.90
C LEU A 38 5.11 -5.03 7.85
N PRO A 39 5.36 -5.68 8.99
CA PRO A 39 5.57 -7.13 9.04
C PRO A 39 4.28 -7.92 8.84
N ARG A 40 3.11 -7.29 8.95
CA ARG A 40 1.79 -7.94 8.86
C ARG A 40 0.76 -7.00 8.25
N ARG A 41 -0.34 -7.57 7.78
CA ARG A 41 -1.52 -6.81 7.32
C ARG A 41 -2.02 -5.88 8.43
N PRO A 42 -2.25 -4.60 8.14
CA PRO A 42 -2.88 -3.70 9.09
C PRO A 42 -4.27 -4.21 9.50
N ALA A 43 -4.57 -4.18 10.79
CA ALA A 43 -5.87 -4.62 11.31
C ALA A 43 -6.96 -3.53 11.26
N ARG A 44 -6.56 -2.26 11.08
CA ARG A 44 -7.48 -1.10 11.19
C ARG A 44 -7.56 -0.30 9.90
N PRO A 45 -8.73 0.27 9.56
CA PRO A 45 -8.89 1.22 8.46
C PRO A 45 -8.25 2.57 8.80
N ALA A 46 -6.95 2.68 8.57
CA ALA A 46 -6.15 3.86 8.93
C ALA A 46 -5.50 4.57 7.73
N TYR A 47 -5.78 4.12 6.51
CA TYR A 47 -5.13 4.62 5.30
C TYR A 47 -6.09 5.44 4.44
N ASP A 48 -5.59 6.53 3.89
CA ASP A 48 -6.33 7.38 2.96
C ASP A 48 -6.40 6.73 1.58
N GLU A 49 -5.38 5.95 1.20
CA GLU A 49 -5.34 5.17 -0.03
C GLU A 49 -4.78 3.77 0.21
N VAL A 50 -5.26 2.80 -0.55
CA VAL A 50 -4.72 1.43 -0.57
C VAL A 50 -4.39 1.09 -2.01
N TRP A 51 -3.13 0.78 -2.26
CA TRP A 51 -2.62 0.36 -3.56
C TRP A 51 -2.18 -1.10 -3.48
N GLU A 52 -2.31 -1.83 -4.57
CA GLU A 52 -1.86 -3.22 -4.70
C GLU A 52 -0.99 -3.34 -5.95
N ASN A 53 0.09 -4.10 -5.83
CA ASN A 53 0.95 -4.49 -6.94
C ASN A 53 1.10 -6.00 -6.92
N ASP A 54 0.91 -6.63 -8.07
CA ASP A 54 0.94 -8.08 -8.25
C ASP A 54 2.23 -8.60 -8.93
N ASP A 55 3.25 -7.73 -9.07
CA ASP A 55 4.51 -7.95 -9.83
C ASP A 55 5.61 -8.68 -9.04
N ALA A 56 5.31 -9.18 -7.82
CA ALA A 56 6.27 -9.86 -6.95
C ALA A 56 7.48 -9.01 -6.51
N ARG A 57 7.37 -7.69 -6.59
CA ARG A 57 8.46 -6.76 -6.23
C ARG A 57 8.56 -6.59 -4.71
N GLN A 58 9.75 -6.23 -4.27
CA GLN A 58 10.07 -6.05 -2.85
C GLN A 58 10.04 -4.58 -2.39
N SER A 59 9.98 -3.65 -3.34
CA SER A 59 10.05 -2.20 -3.11
C SER A 59 9.17 -1.47 -4.11
N LEU A 60 8.58 -0.35 -3.70
CA LEU A 60 7.71 0.48 -4.55
C LEU A 60 8.44 1.00 -5.79
N ASP A 61 9.71 1.39 -5.64
CA ASP A 61 10.54 1.92 -6.72
C ASP A 61 10.73 0.94 -7.89
N SER A 62 10.68 -0.36 -7.59
CA SER A 62 10.79 -1.41 -8.61
C SER A 62 9.44 -1.82 -9.22
N CYS A 63 8.32 -1.29 -8.74
CA CYS A 63 6.99 -1.59 -9.25
C CYS A 63 6.70 -0.75 -10.50
N LYS A 64 6.47 -1.41 -11.65
CA LYS A 64 6.11 -0.72 -12.90
C LYS A 64 4.67 -0.20 -12.93
N SER A 65 3.76 -0.84 -12.20
CA SER A 65 2.33 -0.50 -12.19
C SER A 65 1.71 -0.79 -10.82
N VAL A 66 1.11 0.21 -10.19
CA VAL A 66 0.37 0.05 -8.92
C VAL A 66 -1.12 0.29 -9.17
N LYS A 67 -1.98 -0.61 -8.68
CA LYS A 67 -3.44 -0.47 -8.80
C LYS A 67 -3.99 0.13 -7.52
N ARG A 68 -4.71 1.24 -7.62
CA ARG A 68 -5.40 1.84 -6.47
C ARG A 68 -6.73 1.14 -6.22
N HIS A 69 -6.94 0.66 -5.00
CA HIS A 69 -8.23 0.18 -4.52
C HIS A 69 -9.02 1.34 -3.90
N TYR A 70 -10.22 1.58 -4.45
CA TYR A 70 -11.11 2.66 -4.00
C TYR A 70 -12.13 2.24 -2.93
N LYS A 71 -12.31 0.93 -2.70
CA LYS A 71 -13.26 0.35 -1.73
C LYS A 71 -12.61 -0.75 -0.88
N HIS A 72 -11.39 -0.52 -0.41
CA HIS A 72 -10.68 -1.48 0.43
C HIS A 72 -11.10 -1.33 1.90
N PRO A 73 -11.28 -2.42 2.68
CA PRO A 73 -11.65 -2.37 4.10
C PRO A 73 -10.61 -1.67 5.00
N LEU A 74 -9.41 -1.41 4.48
CA LEU A 74 -8.36 -0.66 5.20
C LEU A 74 -8.35 0.83 4.86
N LEU A 75 -9.22 1.28 3.94
CA LEU A 75 -9.43 2.70 3.71
C LEU A 75 -10.17 3.29 4.90
N LYS A 76 -9.76 4.49 5.32
CA LYS A 76 -10.51 5.29 6.28
C LYS A 76 -11.94 5.48 5.76
N PRO A 77 -12.95 5.27 6.61
CA PRO A 77 -14.32 5.63 6.25
C PRO A 77 -14.36 7.13 5.99
N LYS A 78 -14.81 7.53 4.79
CA LYS A 78 -15.16 8.93 4.54
C LYS A 78 -16.37 9.25 5.43
N LYS A 79 -16.15 10.07 6.45
CA LYS A 79 -17.23 10.67 7.25
C LYS A 79 -18.00 11.67 6.42
#